data_AF-A0A150Q7B5-F1
#
_entry.id   AF-A0A150Q7B5-F1
#
_cell.length_a   1.000
_cell.length_b   1.000
_cell.length_c   1.000
_cell.angle_alpha   90.00
_cell.angle_beta   90.00
_cell.angle_gamma   90.00
#
_symmetry.space_group_name_H-M   'P 1'
#
loop_
_entity.id
_entity.type
_entity.pdbx_description
1 polymer ?
#
loop_
_entity_poly.entity_id
_entity_poly.type
_entity_poly.pdbx_seq_one_letter_code
_entity_poly.pdbx_strand_id
1 'polypeptide(L)'
;LLLRRDVFAVAPEDVARVTLTPANGKPVVFEASPGGFTVAGAADQASATAAAAGVRDALADLRAEGAVALGKPEQHHGLTPPRLRIAVDLARPPAAPAAGGAGAPRPPGGSFTIAIGAGDAFRGTNVVYARRDGVNAVYAIAQSRVRPLLDAAGVAAAAAPAGPR
;
A
#
# COMPACT_ATOMS: atom_id res chain seq x y z
N LEU A 1 2.39 16.21 -17.14
CA LEU A 1 1.28 15.88 -16.22
C LEU A 1 1.86 15.54 -14.84
N LEU A 2 1.64 16.39 -13.84
CA LEU A 2 2.05 16.11 -12.46
C LEU A 2 0.93 15.29 -11.80
N LEU A 3 0.99 13.97 -11.93
CA LEU A 3 0.11 13.09 -11.16
C LEU A 3 0.49 13.16 -9.68
N ARG A 4 -0.52 13.26 -8.83
CA ARG A 4 -0.38 13.41 -7.40
C ARG A 4 0.37 12.24 -6.77
N ARG A 5 1.40 12.56 -5.98
CA ARG A 5 2.27 11.59 -5.29
C ARG A 5 1.67 11.11 -3.97
N ASP A 6 0.75 11.92 -3.42
CA ASP A 6 -0.06 11.72 -2.23
C ASP A 6 -1.30 10.83 -2.45
N VAL A 7 -1.47 10.25 -3.64
CA VAL A 7 -2.61 9.36 -3.99
C VAL A 7 -2.73 8.15 -3.07
N PHE A 8 -1.65 7.74 -2.40
CA PHE A 8 -1.67 6.60 -1.48
C PHE A 8 -1.56 6.98 -0.01
N ALA A 9 -1.37 8.26 0.30
CA ALA A 9 -1.20 8.72 1.67
C ALA A 9 -2.55 8.69 2.40
N VAL A 10 -2.55 8.09 3.59
CA VAL A 10 -3.74 7.92 4.42
C VAL A 10 -3.35 8.27 5.85
N ALA A 11 -4.13 9.13 6.50
CA ALA A 11 -3.92 9.42 7.90
C ALA A 11 -4.24 8.14 8.70
N PRO A 12 -3.31 7.61 9.51
CA PRO A 12 -3.55 6.34 10.20
C PRO A 12 -4.72 6.39 11.18
N GLU A 13 -5.03 7.57 11.73
CA GLU A 13 -6.21 7.85 12.56
C GLU A 13 -7.55 7.69 11.84
N ASP A 14 -7.56 7.81 10.51
CA ASP A 14 -8.76 7.62 9.69
C ASP A 14 -8.98 6.15 9.33
N VAL A 15 -8.03 5.26 9.61
CA VAL A 15 -8.09 3.85 9.23
C VAL A 15 -8.73 3.04 10.35
N ALA A 16 -9.78 2.27 10.02
CA ALA A 16 -10.39 1.30 10.94
C ALA A 16 -9.75 -0.08 10.83
N ARG A 17 -9.44 -0.52 9.61
CA ARG A 17 -8.90 -1.86 9.36
C ARG A 17 -8.00 -1.86 8.14
N VAL A 18 -6.92 -2.61 8.22
CA VAL A 18 -6.01 -2.89 7.09
C VAL A 18 -5.90 -4.40 6.93
N THR A 19 -6.17 -4.89 5.74
CA THR A 19 -5.98 -6.30 5.41
C THR A 19 -4.87 -6.43 4.38
N LEU A 20 -3.78 -7.09 4.77
CA LEU A 20 -2.65 -7.41 3.91
C LEU A 20 -2.83 -8.83 3.37
N THR A 21 -3.12 -8.97 2.08
CA THR A 21 -3.30 -10.26 1.42
C THR A 21 -2.12 -10.54 0.50
N PRO A 22 -1.14 -11.36 0.92
CA PRO A 22 -0.04 -11.77 0.07
C PRO A 22 -0.56 -12.65 -1.08
N ALA A 23 0.14 -12.65 -2.22
CA ALA A 23 -0.18 -13.57 -3.33
C ALA A 23 -0.12 -15.04 -2.91
N ASN A 24 0.87 -15.36 -2.08
CA ASN A 24 1.13 -16.69 -1.55
C ASN A 24 1.23 -16.58 -0.02
N GLY A 25 0.13 -16.82 0.70
CA GLY A 25 0.11 -16.77 2.15
C GLY A 25 -1.28 -16.54 2.73
N LYS A 26 -1.34 -16.45 4.07
CA LYS A 26 -2.58 -16.11 4.78
C LYS A 26 -2.71 -14.58 4.88
N PRO A 27 -3.91 -14.02 4.71
CA PRO A 27 -4.13 -12.61 4.99
C PRO A 27 -3.79 -12.26 6.44
N VAL A 28 -3.18 -11.10 6.64
CA VAL A 28 -2.92 -10.52 7.96
C VAL A 28 -3.82 -9.31 8.13
N VAL A 29 -4.58 -9.28 9.21
CA VAL A 29 -5.54 -8.20 9.50
C VAL A 29 -5.02 -7.37 10.66
N PHE A 30 -4.96 -6.05 10.43
CA PHE A 30 -4.64 -5.04 11.41
C PHE A 30 -5.91 -4.25 11.70
N GLU A 31 -6.27 -4.12 12.97
CA GLU A 31 -7.45 -3.36 13.40
C GLU A 31 -7.03 -2.15 14.21
N ALA A 32 -7.71 -1.03 13.98
CA ALA A 32 -7.50 0.16 14.78
C ALA A 32 -7.91 -0.10 16.23
N SER A 33 -7.08 0.38 17.15
CA SER A 33 -7.26 0.28 18.58
C SER A 33 -6.84 1.60 19.22
N PRO A 34 -7.27 1.91 20.46
CA PRO A 34 -6.99 3.21 21.09
C PRO A 34 -5.50 3.57 21.22
N GLY A 35 -4.61 2.58 21.19
CA GLY A 35 -3.15 2.74 21.24
C GLY A 35 -2.41 2.57 19.90
N GLY A 36 -3.12 2.41 18.77
CA GLY A 36 -2.52 2.13 17.46
C GLY A 36 -3.19 0.96 16.75
N PHE A 37 -2.50 0.29 15.82
CA PHE A 37 -3.02 -0.93 15.22
C PHE A 37 -2.73 -2.15 16.11
N THR A 38 -3.61 -3.15 16.06
CA THR A 38 -3.41 -4.48 16.65
C THR A 38 -3.54 -5.55 15.57
N VAL A 39 -2.77 -6.63 15.69
CA VAL A 39 -2.81 -7.75 14.74
C VAL A 39 -3.79 -8.80 15.24
N ALA A 40 -4.84 -9.08 14.48
CA ALA A 40 -5.82 -10.09 14.83
C ALA A 40 -5.18 -11.49 14.83
N GLY A 41 -5.29 -12.22 15.95
CA GLY A 41 -4.81 -13.61 16.07
C GLY A 41 -3.29 -13.77 16.18
N ALA A 42 -2.56 -12.72 16.57
CA ALA A 42 -1.11 -12.82 16.78
C ALA A 42 -0.75 -13.76 17.93
N ALA A 43 0.11 -14.74 17.66
CA ALA A 43 0.67 -15.64 18.67
C ALA A 43 1.76 -14.95 19.52
N ASP A 44 2.50 -13.99 18.95
CA ASP A 44 3.52 -13.20 19.63
C ASP A 44 3.15 -11.71 19.65
N GLN A 45 2.90 -11.19 20.86
CA GLN A 45 2.40 -9.82 21.04
C GLN A 45 3.46 -8.74 20.77
N ALA A 46 4.73 -9.02 21.07
CA ALA A 46 5.81 -8.04 20.88
C ALA A 46 6.08 -7.80 19.39
N SER A 47 6.22 -8.87 18.61
CA SER A 47 6.39 -8.80 17.16
C SER A 47 5.16 -8.23 16.48
N ALA A 48 3.95 -8.56 16.95
CA ALA A 48 2.71 -7.99 16.44
C ALA A 48 2.63 -6.47 16.66
N THR A 49 3.04 -5.99 17.83
CA THR A 49 3.07 -4.55 18.13
C THR A 49 4.07 -3.82 17.23
N ALA A 50 5.27 -4.38 17.03
CA ALA A 50 6.27 -3.83 16.13
C ALA A 50 5.79 -3.81 14.67
N ALA A 51 5.17 -4.90 14.20
CA ALA A 51 4.59 -4.98 12.86
C ALA A 51 3.46 -3.96 12.67
N ALA A 52 2.57 -3.83 13.65
CA ALA A 52 1.48 -2.87 13.62
C ALA A 52 1.97 -1.41 13.56
N ALA A 53 2.99 -1.06 14.32
CA ALA A 53 3.65 0.25 14.23
C ALA A 53 4.29 0.47 12.85
N GLY A 54 5.03 -0.53 12.34
CA GLY A 54 5.64 -0.46 11.01
C GLY A 54 4.63 -0.29 9.87
N VAL A 55 3.48 -0.99 9.93
CA VAL A 55 2.38 -0.82 8.97
C VAL A 55 1.77 0.57 9.06
N ARG A 56 1.54 1.08 10.28
CA ARG A 56 1.01 2.43 10.51
C ARG A 56 1.88 3.49 9.87
N ASP A 57 3.18 3.44 10.17
CA ASP A 57 4.12 4.45 9.71
C ASP A 57 4.32 4.34 8.18
N ALA A 58 4.35 3.11 7.64
CA ALA A 58 4.42 2.89 6.19
C ALA A 58 3.19 3.42 5.43
N LEU A 59 1.97 3.31 6.00
CA LEU A 59 0.77 3.87 5.40
C LEU A 59 0.76 5.41 5.42
N ALA A 60 1.25 6.02 6.49
CA ALA A 60 1.39 7.47 6.59
C ALA A 60 2.41 8.00 5.55
N ASP A 61 3.49 7.25 5.33
CA ASP A 61 4.58 7.62 4.42
C ASP A 61 4.41 7.10 2.98
N LEU A 62 3.29 6.43 2.66
CA LEU A 62 3.08 5.83 1.34
C LEU A 62 2.91 6.92 0.27
N ARG A 63 4.03 7.32 -0.34
CA ARG A 63 4.09 8.30 -1.41
C ARG A 63 4.71 7.70 -2.66
N ALA A 64 4.05 7.94 -3.79
CA ALA A 64 4.56 7.55 -5.09
C ALA A 64 5.76 8.43 -5.49
N GLU A 65 6.75 7.81 -6.11
CA GLU A 65 7.84 8.51 -6.78
C GLU A 65 7.35 9.18 -8.06
N GLY A 66 6.48 8.51 -8.79
CA GLY A 66 5.81 9.05 -9.97
C GLY A 66 4.82 8.06 -10.57
N ALA A 67 3.98 8.56 -11.48
CA ALA A 67 3.18 7.70 -12.33
C ALA A 67 4.07 7.16 -13.46
N VAL A 68 4.08 5.84 -13.62
CA VAL A 68 4.84 5.14 -14.67
C VAL A 68 3.99 4.84 -15.88
N ALA A 69 2.68 4.66 -15.70
CA ALA A 69 1.75 4.42 -16.78
C ALA A 69 0.38 5.04 -16.46
N LEU A 70 -0.31 5.51 -17.49
CA LEU A 70 -1.71 5.94 -17.43
C LEU A 70 -2.58 4.86 -18.08
N GLY A 71 -3.67 4.48 -17.43
CA GLY A 71 -4.59 3.48 -17.95
C GLY A 71 -4.32 2.05 -17.46
N LYS A 72 -4.35 1.10 -18.40
CA LYS A 72 -4.20 -0.33 -18.08
C LYS A 72 -2.76 -0.66 -17.67
N PRO A 73 -2.57 -1.44 -16.60
CA PRO A 73 -1.25 -1.93 -16.24
C PRO A 73 -0.75 -2.92 -17.31
N GLU A 74 0.48 -2.72 -17.76
CA GLU A 74 1.22 -3.71 -18.53
C GLU A 74 1.57 -4.97 -17.71
N GLN A 75 1.85 -6.08 -18.40
CA GLN A 75 2.14 -7.38 -17.76
C GLN A 75 3.39 -7.33 -16.87
N HIS A 76 4.43 -6.62 -17.30
CA HIS A 76 5.69 -6.51 -16.56
C HIS A 76 5.54 -5.81 -15.21
N HIS A 77 4.46 -5.03 -15.01
CA HIS A 77 4.17 -4.42 -13.70
C HIS A 77 3.79 -5.46 -12.63
N GLY A 78 3.47 -6.70 -13.00
CA GLY A 78 3.15 -7.76 -12.05
C GLY A 78 1.91 -7.48 -11.19
N LEU A 79 0.93 -6.74 -11.72
CA LEU A 79 -0.32 -6.39 -11.03
C LEU A 79 -1.44 -7.41 -11.27
N THR A 80 -1.21 -8.43 -12.10
CA THR A 80 -2.16 -9.52 -12.40
C THR A 80 -1.41 -10.85 -12.53
N PRO A 81 -1.30 -11.66 -11.46
CA PRO A 81 -1.74 -11.38 -10.09
C PRO A 81 -0.78 -10.43 -9.35
N PRO A 82 -1.27 -9.55 -8.46
CA PRO A 82 -0.42 -8.69 -7.63
C PRO A 82 0.29 -9.51 -6.55
N ARG A 83 1.48 -9.07 -6.15
CA ARG A 83 2.28 -9.71 -5.10
C ARG A 83 1.70 -9.50 -3.69
N LEU A 84 1.10 -8.34 -3.47
CA LEU A 84 0.41 -7.99 -2.23
C LEU A 84 -0.80 -7.15 -2.58
N ARG A 85 -1.95 -7.46 -1.97
CA ARG A 85 -3.13 -6.60 -1.95
C ARG A 85 -3.31 -6.02 -0.57
N ILE A 86 -3.57 -4.73 -0.50
CA ILE A 86 -3.77 -3.98 0.74
C ILE A 86 -5.18 -3.42 0.66
N ALA A 87 -6.11 -3.98 1.43
CA ALA A 87 -7.44 -3.39 1.60
C ALA A 87 -7.40 -2.48 2.83
N VAL A 88 -7.84 -1.23 2.68
CA VAL A 88 -7.90 -0.24 3.75
C VAL A 88 -9.36 0.18 3.91
N ASP A 89 -9.90 -0.06 5.09
CA ASP A 89 -11.21 0.41 5.52
C ASP A 89 -11.02 1.62 6.44
N LEU A 90 -11.75 2.70 6.18
CA LEU A 90 -11.67 3.94 6.94
C LEU A 90 -12.75 3.97 8.03
N ALA A 91 -12.38 4.43 9.23
CA ALA A 91 -13.25 4.54 10.41
C ALA A 91 -14.35 5.59 10.25
N ARG A 92 -14.11 6.59 9.41
CA ARG A 92 -15.09 7.63 9.10
C ARG A 92 -15.37 7.61 7.59
N PRO A 93 -16.64 7.52 7.16
CA PRO A 93 -16.97 7.82 5.77
C PRO A 93 -16.51 9.26 5.47
N PRO A 94 -15.93 9.52 4.30
CA PRO A 94 -15.28 10.80 4.04
C PRO A 94 -16.25 11.95 4.33
N ALA A 95 -15.81 12.92 5.13
CA ALA A 95 -16.47 14.22 5.16
C ALA A 95 -16.47 14.74 3.71
N ALA A 96 -17.63 15.25 3.25
CA ALA A 96 -17.78 15.79 1.91
C ALA A 96 -16.59 16.71 1.57
N PRO A 97 -16.01 16.61 0.36
CA PRO A 97 -14.85 17.40 0.01
C PRO A 97 -15.14 18.86 0.31
N ALA A 98 -14.33 19.49 1.17
CA ALA A 98 -14.37 20.92 1.35
C ALA A 98 -14.18 21.53 -0.05
N ALA A 99 -15.15 22.31 -0.50
CA ALA A 99 -15.14 22.94 -1.82
C ALA A 99 -13.82 23.72 -1.99
N GLY A 100 -12.88 23.18 -2.77
CA GLY A 100 -11.55 23.75 -2.99
C GLY A 100 -10.36 22.88 -2.59
N GLY A 101 -10.54 21.76 -1.89
CA GLY A 101 -9.47 20.82 -1.57
C GLY A 101 -9.20 19.87 -2.73
N ALA A 102 -8.11 20.08 -3.47
CA ALA A 102 -7.71 19.24 -4.60
C ALA A 102 -7.20 17.82 -4.18
N GLY A 103 -7.77 17.17 -3.16
CA GLY A 103 -7.34 15.84 -2.72
C GLY A 103 -7.53 14.74 -3.78
N ALA A 104 -6.78 13.64 -3.67
CA ALA A 104 -6.98 12.46 -4.50
C ALA A 104 -8.44 11.94 -4.43
N PRO A 105 -9.00 11.34 -5.50
CA PRO A 105 -10.35 10.80 -5.48
C PRO A 105 -10.53 9.85 -4.29
N ARG A 106 -11.45 10.20 -3.38
CA ARG A 106 -11.69 9.42 -2.16
C ARG A 106 -12.92 8.53 -2.41
N PRO A 107 -12.85 7.21 -2.13
CA PRO A 107 -13.91 6.26 -2.48
C PRO A 107 -15.21 6.58 -1.75
N PRO A 108 -16.37 6.41 -2.41
CA PRO A 108 -17.68 6.70 -1.82
C PRO A 108 -18.05 5.79 -0.64
N GLY A 109 -17.39 4.62 -0.50
CA GLY A 109 -17.67 3.64 0.56
C GLY A 109 -16.74 3.70 1.77
N GLY A 110 -15.80 4.65 1.82
CA GLY A 110 -14.83 4.70 2.92
C GLY A 110 -13.80 3.55 2.91
N SER A 111 -13.67 2.77 1.84
CA SER A 111 -12.62 1.77 1.69
C SER A 111 -12.00 1.79 0.30
N PHE A 112 -10.73 1.37 0.19
CA PHE A 112 -10.06 1.20 -1.10
C PHE A 112 -9.03 0.08 -1.03
N THR A 113 -8.65 -0.43 -2.20
CA THR A 113 -7.59 -1.42 -2.34
C THR A 113 -6.38 -0.83 -3.05
N ILE A 114 -5.19 -1.17 -2.56
CA ILE A 114 -3.91 -0.93 -3.22
C ILE A 114 -3.34 -2.29 -3.62
N ALA A 115 -3.06 -2.47 -4.91
CA ALA A 115 -2.35 -3.61 -5.44
C ALA A 115 -0.87 -3.25 -5.61
N ILE A 116 0.01 -4.06 -5.02
CA ILE A 116 1.46 -3.98 -5.18
C ILE A 116 1.91 -5.11 -6.09
N GLY A 117 2.64 -4.76 -7.14
CA GLY A 117 3.10 -5.66 -8.18
C GLY A 117 4.59 -5.96 -8.08
N ALA A 118 5.23 -6.10 -9.25
CA ALA A 118 6.65 -6.40 -9.39
C ALA A 118 7.53 -5.26 -8.86
N GLY A 119 8.73 -5.64 -8.43
CA GLY A 119 9.81 -4.70 -8.12
C GLY A 119 10.65 -4.43 -9.36
N ASP A 120 11.13 -3.21 -9.50
CA ASP A 120 11.96 -2.77 -10.62
C ASP A 120 12.93 -1.67 -10.17
N ALA A 121 13.86 -1.29 -11.03
CA ALA A 121 14.75 -0.15 -10.82
C ALA A 121 14.26 1.04 -11.67
N PHE A 122 13.72 2.07 -11.00
CA PHE A 122 13.32 3.31 -11.66
C PHE A 122 14.30 4.42 -11.30
N ARG A 123 15.01 4.96 -12.30
CA ARG A 123 15.99 6.04 -12.13
C ARG A 123 17.06 5.74 -11.05
N GLY A 124 17.57 4.51 -11.03
CA GLY A 124 18.57 4.07 -10.05
C GLY A 124 18.04 3.80 -8.65
N THR A 125 16.72 3.86 -8.44
CA THR A 125 16.07 3.56 -7.17
C THR A 125 15.25 2.28 -7.29
N ASN A 126 15.34 1.40 -6.31
CA ASN A 126 14.49 0.21 -6.23
C ASN A 126 13.05 0.64 -5.91
N VAL A 127 12.14 0.36 -6.81
CA VAL A 127 10.72 0.68 -6.70
C VAL A 127 9.87 -0.58 -6.83
N VAL A 128 8.61 -0.48 -6.44
CA VAL A 128 7.57 -1.45 -6.76
C VAL A 128 6.44 -0.73 -7.48
N TYR A 129 5.80 -1.45 -8.41
CA TYR A 129 4.61 -0.95 -9.08
C TYR A 129 3.41 -1.05 -8.16
N ALA A 130 2.62 0.02 -8.08
CA ALA A 130 1.44 0.10 -7.25
C ALA A 130 0.27 0.67 -8.05
N ARG A 131 -0.92 0.15 -7.78
CA ARG A 131 -2.17 0.66 -8.34
C ARG A 131 -3.22 0.76 -7.26
N ARG A 132 -3.89 1.90 -7.18
CA ARG A 132 -5.03 2.12 -6.27
C ARG A 132 -6.34 1.94 -7.03
N ASP A 133 -7.29 1.25 -6.42
CA ASP A 133 -8.65 1.17 -6.95
C ASP A 133 -9.29 2.57 -7.04
N GLY A 134 -10.02 2.85 -8.13
CA GLY A 134 -10.53 4.18 -8.44
C GLY A 134 -9.52 5.15 -9.07
N VAL A 135 -8.24 4.77 -9.22
CA VAL A 135 -7.22 5.58 -9.91
C VAL A 135 -6.73 4.84 -11.16
N ASN A 136 -6.94 5.44 -12.33
CA ASN A 136 -6.57 4.83 -13.61
C ASN A 136 -5.11 5.12 -13.99
N ALA A 137 -4.18 4.82 -13.08
CA ALA A 137 -2.74 4.98 -13.29
C ALA A 137 -1.94 3.95 -12.47
N VAL A 138 -0.78 3.59 -12.99
CA VAL A 138 0.23 2.78 -12.28
C VAL A 138 1.31 3.72 -11.77
N TYR A 139 1.70 3.53 -10.53
CA TYR A 139 2.69 4.35 -9.85
C TYR A 139 3.90 3.50 -9.44
N ALA A 140 5.07 4.11 -9.46
CA ALA A 140 6.24 3.56 -8.81
C ALA A 140 6.30 4.09 -7.37
N ILE A 141 6.44 3.19 -6.40
CA ILE A 141 6.66 3.53 -4.99
C ILE A 141 8.02 2.97 -4.59
N ALA A 142 8.83 3.74 -3.85
CA ALA A 142 10.11 3.26 -3.35
C ALA A 142 9.93 1.97 -2.55
N GLN A 143 10.72 0.94 -2.86
CA GLN A 143 10.61 -0.37 -2.20
C GLN A 143 10.83 -0.26 -0.69
N SER A 144 11.69 0.65 -0.24
CA SER A 144 11.95 0.92 1.19
C SER A 144 10.68 1.32 1.96
N ARG A 145 9.74 2.02 1.32
CA ARG A 145 8.47 2.43 1.95
C ARG A 145 7.45 1.30 2.02
N VAL A 146 7.50 0.37 1.06
CA VAL A 146 6.57 -0.77 1.00
C VAL A 146 7.12 -1.98 1.77
N ARG A 147 8.42 -1.98 2.08
CA ARG A 147 9.11 -3.05 2.82
C ARG A 147 8.40 -3.43 4.13
N PRO A 148 8.02 -2.50 5.01
CA PRO A 148 7.35 -2.85 6.26
C PRO A 148 6.01 -3.56 6.03
N LEU A 149 5.28 -3.19 4.96
CA LEU A 149 4.02 -3.83 4.59
C LEU A 149 4.22 -5.24 4.04
N LEU A 150 5.27 -5.46 3.25
CA LEU A 150 5.61 -6.79 2.73
C LEU A 150 6.07 -7.71 3.86
N ASP A 151 6.95 -7.22 4.73
CA ASP A 151 7.47 -7.98 5.87
C ASP A 151 6.34 -8.34 6.86
N ALA A 152 5.44 -7.39 7.16
CA ALA A 152 4.27 -7.61 7.99
C ALA A 152 3.25 -8.61 7.36
N ALA A 153 3.20 -8.68 6.03
CA ALA A 153 2.40 -9.67 5.31
C ALA A 153 3.08 -11.04 5.17
N GLY A 154 4.31 -11.19 5.68
CA GLY A 154 5.13 -12.39 5.50
C GLY A 154 5.60 -12.60 4.06
N VAL A 155 5.54 -11.56 3.21
CA VAL A 155 6.03 -11.59 1.84
C VAL A 155 7.52 -11.32 1.88
N ALA A 156 8.34 -12.37 1.83
CA ALA A 156 9.76 -12.21 1.56
C ALA A 156 9.93 -11.40 0.27
N ALA A 157 10.58 -10.24 0.36
CA ALA A 157 10.88 -9.41 -0.80
C ALA A 157 11.71 -10.25 -1.77
N ALA A 158 11.08 -10.83 -2.80
CA ALA A 158 11.84 -11.63 -3.77
C ALA A 158 13.00 -10.79 -4.28
N ALA A 159 14.19 -11.37 -4.15
CA ALA A 159 15.42 -10.85 -4.70
C ALA A 159 15.18 -10.47 -6.16
N ALA A 160 15.63 -9.27 -6.53
CA ALA A 160 15.69 -8.85 -7.92
C ALA A 160 16.38 -9.95 -8.75
N PRO A 161 15.91 -10.25 -9.97
CA PRO A 161 16.67 -11.13 -10.85
C PRO A 161 18.03 -10.45 -11.11
N ALA A 162 19.10 -11.13 -10.69
CA ALA A 162 20.45 -10.76 -11.08
C ALA A 162 20.49 -10.76 -12.62
N GLY A 163 20.68 -9.57 -13.20
CA GLY A 163 20.82 -9.42 -14.66
C GLY A 163 21.99 -10.27 -15.17
N PRO A 164 21.91 -10.79 -16.41
CA PRO A 164 22.97 -11.59 -16.99
C PRO A 164 24.24 -10.73 -17.14
N ARG A 165 25.37 -11.30 -16.72
CA ARG A 165 26.71 -10.79 -17.00
C ARG A 165 27.10 -11.00 -18.45
#